data_AF-A0A9E4Z697-F1
#
_entry.id   AF-A0A9E4Z697-F1
#
_cell.length_a   1.000
_cell.length_b   1.000
_cell.length_c   1.000
_cell.angle_alpha   90.00
_cell.angle_beta   90.00
_cell.angle_gamma   90.00
#
_symmetry.space_group_name_H-M   'P 1'
#
loop_
_entity.id
_entity.type
_entity.pdbx_description
1 polymer ?
#
loop_
_entity_poly.entity_id
_entity_poly.type
_entity_poly.pdbx_seq_one_letter_code
_entity_poly.pdbx_strand_id
1 'polypeptide(L)'
;MTNEILSTLLPFAGWDDKRAQEVKITGGNDPILPTSFRIGESSAAALGALGLAVSDLWETRTGRRQEVAVDTRRATASLRSGKYMHMDGAGVSTERNPVMGVYPAKDGRWSYLHCNFPNHRAAALGVLGVA
;
A
#
# COMPACT_ATOMS: atom_id res chain seq x y z
N MET A 1 1.02 -22.40 -5.67
CA MET A 1 2.31 -21.66 -5.74
C MET A 1 2.38 -20.79 -4.50
N THR A 2 3.41 -20.97 -3.68
CA THR A 2 3.66 -20.15 -2.49
C THR A 2 3.99 -18.73 -2.93
N ASN A 3 3.39 -17.72 -2.32
CA ASN A 3 3.69 -16.32 -2.63
C ASN A 3 5.09 -15.99 -2.06
N GLU A 4 6.08 -15.85 -2.94
CA GLU A 4 7.48 -15.55 -2.56
C GLU A 4 7.59 -14.29 -1.70
N ILE A 5 6.76 -13.27 -1.97
CA ILE A 5 6.76 -12.03 -1.18
C ILE A 5 6.28 -12.32 0.25
N LEU A 6 5.24 -13.14 0.42
CA LEU A 6 4.79 -13.55 1.75
C LEU A 6 5.91 -14.27 2.50
N SER A 7 6.60 -15.21 1.86
CA SER A 7 7.75 -15.91 2.46
C SER A 7 8.84 -14.96 2.96
N THR A 8 9.09 -13.83 2.28
CA THR A 8 10.06 -12.83 2.79
C THR A 8 9.58 -12.06 4.01
N LEU A 9 8.26 -12.00 4.27
CA LEU A 9 7.68 -11.30 5.43
C LEU A 9 7.62 -12.17 6.70
N LEU A 10 7.42 -13.48 6.55
CA LEU A 10 7.21 -14.40 7.67
C LEU A 10 8.35 -14.40 8.73
N PRO A 11 9.64 -14.33 8.35
CA PRO A 11 10.72 -14.31 9.33
C PRO A 11 10.69 -13.09 10.27
N PHE A 12 10.16 -11.94 9.85
CA PHE A 12 10.02 -10.77 10.73
C PHE A 12 9.03 -11.00 11.87
N ALA A 13 8.10 -11.94 11.70
CA ALA A 13 7.15 -12.38 12.73
C ALA A 13 7.64 -13.63 13.49
N GLY A 14 8.84 -14.13 13.21
CA GLY A 14 9.36 -15.37 13.80
C GLY A 14 8.69 -16.65 13.28
N TRP A 15 8.04 -16.59 12.11
CA TRP A 15 7.39 -17.75 11.48
C TRP A 15 8.27 -18.39 10.41
N ASP A 16 8.07 -19.69 10.19
CA ASP A 16 8.68 -20.42 9.08
C ASP A 16 7.84 -20.33 7.80
N ASP A 17 8.41 -20.79 6.68
CA ASP A 17 7.74 -20.76 5.37
C ASP A 17 6.47 -21.61 5.28
N LYS A 18 6.27 -22.60 6.18
CA LYS A 18 5.05 -23.41 6.16
C LYS A 18 3.84 -22.56 6.48
N ARG A 19 4.02 -21.48 7.25
CA ARG A 19 2.96 -20.53 7.57
C ARG A 19 2.33 -19.89 6.34
N ALA A 20 3.08 -19.76 5.24
CA ALA A 20 2.54 -19.25 3.98
C ALA A 20 1.38 -20.12 3.43
N GLN A 21 1.36 -21.41 3.75
CA GLN A 21 0.33 -22.36 3.29
C GLN A 21 -1.02 -22.15 3.99
N GLU A 22 -1.04 -21.41 5.10
CA GLU A 22 -2.24 -21.12 5.88
C GLU A 22 -2.99 -19.88 5.38
N VAL A 23 -2.47 -19.22 4.33
CA VAL A 23 -3.12 -18.09 3.67
C VAL A 23 -3.53 -18.47 2.25
N LYS A 24 -4.82 -18.36 1.97
CA LYS A 24 -5.35 -18.51 0.61
C LYS A 24 -5.30 -17.18 -0.13
N ILE A 25 -4.42 -17.05 -1.12
CA ILE A 25 -4.34 -15.86 -1.99
C ILE A 25 -5.05 -16.13 -3.32
N THR A 26 -5.93 -15.20 -3.73
CA THR A 26 -6.75 -15.27 -4.96
C THR A 26 -6.71 -13.93 -5.71
N GLY A 27 -7.38 -13.79 -6.85
CA GLY A 27 -7.51 -12.49 -7.54
C GLY A 27 -6.40 -12.17 -8.57
N GLY A 28 -5.52 -13.13 -8.85
CA GLY A 28 -4.47 -13.01 -9.87
C GLY A 28 -3.20 -12.32 -9.37
N ASN A 29 -2.30 -12.03 -10.32
CA ASN A 29 -0.96 -11.49 -10.07
C ASN A 29 -0.84 -10.07 -10.63
N ASP A 30 0.23 -9.38 -10.27
CA ASP A 30 0.56 -8.09 -10.85
C ASP A 30 0.90 -8.16 -12.36
N PRO A 31 0.75 -7.04 -13.09
CA PRO A 31 0.28 -5.74 -12.63
C PRO A 31 -1.26 -5.64 -12.59
N ILE A 32 -1.81 -5.22 -11.45
CA ILE A 32 -3.23 -4.83 -11.34
C ILE A 32 -3.43 -3.32 -11.62
N LEU A 33 -2.41 -2.52 -11.35
CA LEU A 33 -2.35 -1.08 -11.65
C LEU A 33 -1.13 -0.77 -12.54
N PRO A 34 -1.15 0.31 -13.34
CA PRO A 34 -0.06 0.66 -14.24
C PRO A 34 1.14 1.23 -13.48
N THR A 35 1.88 0.36 -12.81
CA THR A 35 3.09 0.66 -12.03
C THR A 35 4.14 -0.40 -12.31
N SER A 36 5.41 -0.03 -12.22
CA SER A 36 6.53 -0.97 -12.38
C SER A 36 6.77 -1.84 -11.14
N PHE A 37 6.02 -1.60 -10.05
CA PHE A 37 6.16 -2.31 -8.78
C PHE A 37 5.08 -3.38 -8.59
N ARG A 38 5.43 -4.50 -7.95
CA ARG A 38 4.50 -5.60 -7.59
C ARG A 38 3.61 -5.24 -6.39
N ILE A 39 2.88 -4.13 -6.48
CA ILE A 39 2.10 -3.61 -5.34
C ILE A 39 0.88 -4.47 -5.00
N GLY A 40 0.30 -5.17 -5.97
CA GLY A 40 -0.83 -6.06 -5.72
C GLY A 40 -0.40 -7.28 -4.92
N GLU A 41 0.62 -7.99 -5.38
CA GLU A 41 1.17 -9.15 -4.69
C GLU A 41 1.79 -8.77 -3.33
N SER A 42 2.45 -7.61 -3.25
CA SER A 42 3.00 -7.10 -1.98
C SER A 42 1.92 -6.76 -0.96
N SER A 43 0.83 -6.11 -1.40
CA SER A 43 -0.31 -5.82 -0.50
C SER A 43 -1.02 -7.09 -0.06
N ALA A 44 -1.20 -8.06 -0.96
CA ALA A 44 -1.78 -9.36 -0.61
C ALA A 44 -0.93 -10.12 0.40
N ALA A 45 0.40 -10.12 0.24
CA ALA A 45 1.34 -10.71 1.18
C ALA A 45 1.29 -10.03 2.55
N ALA A 46 1.36 -8.70 2.60
CA ALA A 46 1.30 -7.95 3.85
C ALA A 46 -0.02 -8.16 4.61
N LEU A 47 -1.15 -8.11 3.91
CA LEU A 47 -2.46 -8.38 4.51
C LEU A 47 -2.63 -9.85 4.91
N GLY A 48 -2.03 -10.79 4.16
CA GLY A 48 -2.00 -12.21 4.51
C GLY A 48 -1.26 -12.47 5.81
N ALA A 49 -0.05 -11.91 5.95
CA ALA A 49 0.74 -12.00 7.19
C ALA A 49 0.01 -11.35 8.38
N LEU A 50 -0.61 -10.19 8.17
CA LEU A 50 -1.45 -9.55 9.18
C LEU A 50 -2.64 -10.45 9.58
N GLY A 51 -3.31 -11.05 8.61
CA GLY A 51 -4.42 -11.98 8.85
C GLY A 51 -4.01 -13.20 9.69
N LEU A 52 -2.82 -13.76 9.44
CA LEU A 52 -2.26 -14.82 10.27
C LEU A 52 -2.04 -14.36 11.72
N ALA A 53 -1.46 -13.17 11.93
CA ALA A 53 -1.23 -12.64 13.27
C ALA A 53 -2.54 -12.40 14.02
N VAL A 54 -3.56 -11.89 13.31
CA VAL A 54 -4.91 -11.69 13.86
C VAL A 54 -5.56 -13.03 14.21
N SER A 55 -5.40 -14.07 13.37
CA SER A 55 -5.89 -15.42 13.65
C SER A 55 -5.25 -16.02 14.91
N ASP A 56 -3.93 -15.83 15.09
CA ASP A 56 -3.21 -16.29 16.29
C ASP A 56 -3.66 -15.56 17.56
N LEU A 57 -3.89 -14.25 17.48
CA LEU A 57 -4.46 -13.47 18.58
C LEU A 57 -5.89 -13.93 18.92
N TRP A 58 -6.70 -14.23 17.90
CA TRP A 58 -8.06 -14.73 18.07
C TRP A 58 -8.08 -16.12 18.72
N GLU A 59 -7.18 -17.01 18.30
CA GLU A 59 -6.99 -18.33 18.89
C GLU A 59 -6.57 -18.23 20.36
N THR A 60 -5.62 -17.35 20.69
CA THR A 60 -5.19 -17.09 22.07
C THR A 60 -6.37 -16.67 22.96
N ARG A 61 -7.30 -15.89 22.43
CA ARG A 61 -8.46 -15.38 23.18
C ARG A 61 -9.63 -16.34 23.25
N THR A 62 -9.80 -17.21 22.26
CA THR A 62 -11.05 -17.97 22.08
C THR A 62 -10.88 -19.48 21.92
N GLY A 63 -9.65 -19.96 21.81
CA GLY A 63 -9.32 -21.36 21.52
C GLY A 63 -9.70 -21.82 20.11
N ARG A 64 -10.04 -20.91 19.20
CA ARG A 64 -10.49 -21.22 17.84
C ARG A 64 -9.59 -20.54 16.82
N ARG A 65 -9.12 -21.29 15.83
CA ARG A 65 -8.35 -20.76 14.69
C ARG A 65 -9.28 -20.27 13.57
N GLN A 66 -8.86 -19.26 12.80
CA GLN A 66 -9.59 -18.78 11.62
C GLN A 66 -8.84 -19.12 10.33
N GLU A 67 -9.59 -19.41 9.27
CA GLU A 67 -9.05 -19.47 7.91
C GLU A 67 -8.77 -18.06 7.39
N VAL A 68 -7.58 -17.85 6.83
CA VAL A 68 -7.15 -16.55 6.29
C VAL A 68 -7.16 -16.61 4.76
N ALA A 69 -7.90 -15.69 4.14
CA ALA A 69 -7.94 -15.54 2.69
C ALA A 69 -7.83 -14.07 2.27
N VAL A 70 -7.05 -13.82 1.22
CA VAL A 70 -6.84 -12.48 0.65
C VAL A 70 -7.05 -12.54 -0.86
N ASP A 71 -7.80 -11.58 -1.39
CA ASP A 71 -7.92 -11.35 -2.83
C ASP A 71 -6.99 -10.20 -3.23
N THR A 72 -6.06 -10.46 -4.16
CA THR A 72 -5.05 -9.50 -4.61
C THR A 72 -5.66 -8.23 -5.20
N ARG A 73 -6.82 -8.31 -5.88
CA ARG A 73 -7.50 -7.13 -6.42
C ARG A 73 -8.11 -6.29 -5.31
N ARG A 74 -8.69 -6.92 -4.29
CA ARG A 74 -9.21 -6.22 -3.10
C ARG A 74 -8.08 -5.61 -2.27
N ALA A 75 -6.98 -6.33 -2.09
CA ALA A 75 -5.77 -5.84 -1.45
C ALA A 75 -5.23 -4.60 -2.19
N THR A 76 -5.13 -4.68 -3.53
CA THR A 76 -4.71 -3.55 -4.36
C THR A 76 -5.66 -2.36 -4.25
N ALA A 77 -6.97 -2.60 -4.20
CA ALA A 77 -7.96 -1.53 -4.03
C ALA A 77 -7.78 -0.80 -2.68
N SER A 78 -7.39 -1.50 -1.62
CA SER A 78 -7.14 -0.89 -0.30
C SER A 78 -6.03 0.17 -0.32
N LEU A 79 -5.03 0.01 -1.20
CA LEU A 79 -3.94 0.99 -1.39
C LEU A 79 -4.42 2.33 -1.99
N ARG A 80 -5.67 2.38 -2.47
CA ARG A 80 -6.29 3.57 -3.06
C ARG A 80 -7.53 4.00 -2.30
N SER A 81 -7.67 3.61 -1.03
CA SER A 81 -8.84 3.90 -0.18
C SER A 81 -9.27 5.37 -0.23
N GLY A 82 -8.32 6.30 -0.17
CA GLY A 82 -8.59 7.74 -0.27
C GLY A 82 -9.29 8.16 -1.57
N LYS A 83 -9.07 7.44 -2.69
CA LYS A 83 -9.76 7.69 -3.97
C LYS A 83 -11.20 7.18 -4.00
N TYR A 84 -11.55 6.26 -3.11
CA TYR A 84 -12.91 5.71 -3.00
C TYR A 84 -13.68 6.31 -1.82
N MET A 85 -13.08 7.26 -1.10
CA MET A 85 -13.67 7.87 0.08
C MET A 85 -14.89 8.70 -0.29
N HIS A 86 -15.96 8.51 0.48
CA HIS A 86 -17.15 9.35 0.46
C HIS A 86 -17.33 10.00 1.84
N MET A 87 -17.73 11.26 1.85
CA MET A 87 -18.07 12.03 3.04
C MET A 87 -19.44 12.66 2.81
N ASP A 88 -20.39 12.38 3.70
CA ASP A 88 -21.79 12.85 3.60
C ASP A 88 -22.44 12.57 2.23
N GLY A 89 -22.17 11.38 1.67
CA GLY A 89 -22.70 10.94 0.39
C GLY A 89 -21.99 11.51 -0.85
N ALA A 90 -21.02 12.41 -0.68
CA ALA A 90 -20.23 12.97 -1.76
C ALA A 90 -18.82 12.36 -1.82
N GLY A 91 -18.29 12.17 -3.03
CA GLY A 91 -16.89 11.78 -3.20
C GLY A 91 -15.94 12.85 -2.66
N VAL A 92 -14.87 12.45 -2.00
CA VAL A 92 -13.83 13.37 -1.52
C VAL A 92 -12.82 13.63 -2.64
N SER A 93 -12.54 14.90 -2.92
CA SER A 93 -11.53 15.27 -3.92
C SER A 93 -10.16 14.77 -3.50
N THR A 94 -9.48 14.09 -4.44
CA THR A 94 -8.07 13.71 -4.32
C THR A 94 -7.16 14.60 -5.15
N GLU A 95 -7.65 15.77 -5.58
CA GLU A 95 -6.86 16.71 -6.36
C GLU A 95 -5.66 17.20 -5.57
N ARG A 96 -4.53 17.26 -6.26
CA ARG A 96 -3.26 17.75 -5.72
C ARG A 96 -3.11 19.20 -6.12
N ASN A 97 -2.33 19.95 -5.33
CA ASN A 97 -1.96 21.29 -5.74
C ASN A 97 -1.23 21.25 -7.10
N PRO A 98 -1.51 22.14 -8.06
CA PRO A 98 -0.89 22.11 -9.39
C PRO A 98 0.64 22.24 -9.41
N VAL A 99 1.24 22.80 -8.34
CA VAL A 99 2.71 22.94 -8.19
C VAL A 99 3.34 21.65 -7.66
N MET A 100 2.55 20.70 -7.14
CA MET A 100 3.07 19.42 -6.69
C MET A 100 3.38 18.54 -7.90
N GLY A 101 4.60 18.01 -7.98
CA GLY A 101 4.98 17.20 -9.13
C GLY A 101 6.46 16.85 -9.16
N VAL A 102 6.83 16.10 -10.19
CA VAL A 102 8.21 15.76 -10.51
C VAL A 102 8.68 16.70 -11.62
N TYR A 103 9.75 17.46 -11.37
CA TYR A 103 10.29 18.47 -12.26
C TYR A 103 11.70 18.11 -12.71
N PRO A 104 12.05 18.37 -13.98
CA PRO A 104 13.43 18.22 -14.43
C PRO A 104 14.33 19.25 -13.72
N ALA A 105 15.54 18.82 -13.42
CA ALA A 105 16.59 19.62 -12.83
C ALA A 105 17.85 19.57 -13.71
N LYS A 106 18.88 20.31 -13.33
CA LYS A 106 20.15 20.34 -14.06
C LYS A 106 20.78 18.93 -14.12
N ASP A 107 21.51 18.68 -15.21
CA ASP A 107 22.31 17.45 -15.42
C ASP A 107 21.45 16.17 -15.53
N GLY A 108 20.26 16.28 -16.11
CA GLY A 108 19.35 15.13 -16.32
C GLY A 108 18.73 14.59 -15.03
N ARG A 109 18.83 15.33 -13.93
CA ARG A 109 18.25 14.95 -12.63
C ARG A 109 16.80 15.38 -12.53
N TRP A 110 16.13 14.88 -11.51
CA TRP A 110 14.72 15.16 -11.22
C TRP A 110 14.54 15.53 -9.75
N SER A 111 13.63 16.45 -9.47
CA SER A 111 13.23 16.83 -8.12
C SER A 111 11.72 16.70 -7.96
N TYR A 112 11.27 16.20 -6.81
CA TYR A 112 9.86 16.13 -6.47
C TYR A 112 9.48 17.23 -5.50
N LEU A 113 8.49 18.04 -5.86
CA LEU A 113 7.96 19.11 -5.02
C LEU A 113 6.67 18.64 -4.33
N HIS A 114 6.68 18.62 -2.99
CA HIS A 114 5.51 18.28 -2.19
C HIS A 114 4.79 19.55 -1.70
N CYS A 115 3.92 20.10 -2.55
CA CYS A 115 3.31 21.44 -2.35
C CYS A 115 1.80 21.42 -2.06
N ASN A 116 1.26 20.31 -1.53
CA ASN A 116 -0.16 20.22 -1.17
C ASN A 116 -0.56 21.15 -0.02
N PHE A 117 0.35 21.38 0.94
CA PHE A 117 0.08 22.25 2.08
C PHE A 117 0.56 23.68 1.82
N PRO A 118 -0.22 24.72 2.20
CA PRO A 118 0.12 26.11 1.90
C PRO A 118 1.51 26.55 2.36
N ASN A 119 1.93 26.15 3.56
CA ASN A 119 3.25 26.47 4.12
C ASN A 119 4.39 25.79 3.36
N HIS A 120 4.24 24.52 2.96
CA HIS A 120 5.23 23.83 2.13
C HIS A 120 5.33 24.43 0.73
N ARG A 121 4.19 24.82 0.14
CA ARG A 121 4.17 25.52 -1.15
C ARG A 121 4.88 26.86 -1.06
N ALA A 122 4.55 27.69 -0.07
CA ALA A 122 5.18 28.99 0.11
C ALA A 122 6.71 28.87 0.30
N ALA A 123 7.16 27.91 1.11
CA ALA A 123 8.57 27.64 1.29
C ALA A 123 9.26 27.22 -0.02
N ALA A 124 8.65 26.32 -0.79
CA ALA A 124 9.18 25.87 -2.07
C ALA A 124 9.28 27.04 -3.08
N LEU A 125 8.23 27.85 -3.20
CA LEU A 125 8.21 29.00 -4.11
C LEU A 125 9.23 30.08 -3.69
N GLY A 126 9.42 30.29 -2.38
CA GLY A 126 10.43 31.21 -1.85
C GLY A 126 11.85 30.76 -2.19
N VAL A 127 12.19 29.48 -2.00
CA VAL A 127 13.50 28.93 -2.38
C VAL A 127 13.75 29.04 -3.88
N LEU A 128 12.71 28.86 -4.70
CA LEU A 128 12.78 28.98 -6.16
C LEU A 128 12.76 30.43 -6.66
N GLY A 129 12.48 31.41 -5.80
CA GLY A 129 12.42 32.84 -6.17
C GLY A 129 11.21 33.22 -7.03
N VAL A 130 10.10 32.48 -6.92
CA VAL A 130 8.88 32.65 -7.75
C VAL A 130 7.61 32.73 -6.89
N ALA A 131 7.75 33.29 -5.68
CA ALA A 131 6.65 33.49 -4.74
C ALA A 131 5.67 34.58 -5.18
#